data_AF-A0A815RP97-F1
#
_entry.id   AF-A0A815RP97-F1
#
_cell.length_a   1.000
_cell.length_b   1.000
_cell.length_c   1.000
_cell.angle_alpha   90.00
_cell.angle_beta   90.00
_cell.angle_gamma   90.00
#
_symmetry.space_group_name_H-M   'P 1'
#
loop_
_entity.id
_entity.type
_entity.pdbx_description
1 polymer ?
#
loop_
_entity_poly.entity_id
_entity_poly.type
_entity_poly.pdbx_seq_one_letter_code
_entity_poly.pdbx_strand_id
1 'polypeptide(L)'
;MVCHKLKQEIILTHVMHKQEPLLNSRGNKTTGAKVPLSFTVQAKTTSIDTTPKDNWQHPETTTTSAYKDDKKPLSKDIETTVDNLKLGQVDVLDLSGKLASKEDTMAIAEALKINKTLTYLWIHENNISDQGAMAIAEALKINETLTKLWAYKNNISDQGAMAIAEALKINETLTKLWAYKNNISDQGTMAIAEALKINKTLTQLWIYKNNISDQGAMAIAEALKINKTLIALNISKNNISKEKIQGIKRAWNNRSSNLYC
;
A
#
# COMPACT_ATOMS: atom_id res chain seq x y z
N MET A 1 -40.87 6.43 -26.55
CA MET A 1 -42.28 6.16 -26.91
C MET A 1 -42.58 4.71 -26.52
N VAL A 2 -43.45 4.54 -25.52
CA VAL A 2 -44.22 3.36 -25.05
C VAL A 2 -43.86 1.94 -25.54
N CYS A 3 -43.62 0.99 -24.62
CA CYS A 3 -44.38 -0.28 -24.42
C CYS A 3 -43.62 -1.24 -23.47
N HIS A 4 -44.09 -1.48 -22.23
CA HIS A 4 -44.95 -2.59 -21.81
C HIS A 4 -44.33 -4.02 -21.89
N LYS A 5 -43.91 -4.58 -20.75
CA LYS A 5 -44.64 -5.59 -19.93
C LYS A 5 -43.68 -6.43 -19.07
N LEU A 6 -43.92 -6.42 -17.76
CA LEU A 6 -43.48 -7.46 -16.82
C LEU A 6 -44.21 -8.78 -17.11
N LYS A 7 -43.51 -9.90 -16.91
CA LYS A 7 -44.10 -11.15 -16.41
C LYS A 7 -43.25 -11.65 -15.25
N GLN A 8 -43.88 -11.73 -14.08
CA GLN A 8 -43.47 -12.55 -12.94
C GLN A 8 -44.12 -13.92 -13.10
N GLU A 9 -43.40 -15.00 -12.80
CA GLU A 9 -44.02 -16.28 -12.44
C GLU A 9 -43.51 -16.74 -11.07
N ILE A 10 -44.48 -17.14 -10.26
CA ILE A 10 -44.38 -17.61 -8.89
C ILE A 10 -44.41 -19.14 -8.96
N ILE A 11 -43.45 -19.83 -8.36
CA ILE A 11 -43.56 -21.28 -8.13
C ILE A 11 -43.94 -21.51 -6.66
N LEU A 12 -45.20 -21.91 -6.46
CA LEU A 12 -45.68 -22.52 -5.22
C LEU A 12 -45.25 -24.00 -5.21
N THR A 13 -44.73 -24.47 -4.09
CA THR A 13 -44.78 -25.90 -3.76
C THR A 13 -45.39 -26.06 -2.37
N HIS A 14 -46.60 -26.62 -2.34
CA HIS A 14 -47.31 -27.07 -1.16
C HIS A 14 -46.67 -28.37 -0.65
N VAL A 15 -46.37 -28.46 0.64
CA VAL A 15 -46.41 -29.74 1.36
C VAL A 15 -47.19 -29.53 2.65
N MET A 16 -48.38 -30.11 2.68
CA MET A 16 -49.25 -30.27 3.84
C MET A 16 -48.72 -31.44 4.67
N HIS A 17 -48.43 -31.25 5.95
CA HIS A 17 -48.43 -32.35 6.92
C HIS A 17 -49.25 -31.97 8.17
N LYS A 18 -50.08 -32.93 8.56
CA LYS A 18 -51.18 -32.86 9.53
C LYS A 18 -50.69 -32.53 10.94
N GLN A 19 -51.47 -31.73 11.66
CA GLN A 19 -51.39 -31.63 13.13
C GLN A 19 -52.11 -32.82 13.78
N GLU A 20 -51.48 -33.46 14.77
CA GLU A 20 -52.17 -34.27 15.77
C GLU A 20 -52.25 -33.50 17.11
N PRO A 21 -53.38 -33.49 17.82
CA PRO A 21 -53.54 -32.76 19.07
C PRO A 21 -53.04 -33.56 20.29
N LEU A 22 -52.30 -32.91 21.18
CA LEU A 22 -51.95 -33.46 22.49
C LEU A 22 -53.13 -33.27 23.46
N LEU A 23 -53.80 -34.38 23.80
CA LEU A 23 -54.75 -34.49 24.91
C LEU A 23 -53.98 -34.73 26.21
N ASN A 24 -54.26 -33.97 27.27
CA ASN A 24 -53.77 -34.28 28.62
C ASN A 24 -54.77 -35.17 29.38
N SER A 25 -54.29 -35.87 30.40
CA SER A 25 -54.96 -36.99 31.10
C SER A 25 -56.22 -36.64 31.91
N ARG A 26 -56.84 -35.47 31.69
CA ARG A 26 -58.02 -35.01 32.44
C ARG A 26 -59.17 -34.43 31.59
N GLY A 27 -59.18 -34.63 30.28
CA GLY A 27 -60.41 -34.49 29.48
C GLY A 27 -61.08 -33.10 29.44
N ASN A 28 -60.38 -32.02 29.77
CA ASN A 28 -60.93 -30.65 29.73
C ASN A 28 -60.35 -29.83 28.57
N LYS A 29 -61.24 -29.18 27.81
CA LYS A 29 -60.90 -28.21 26.75
C LYS A 29 -60.25 -26.97 27.35
N THR A 30 -59.00 -26.67 27.01
CA THR A 30 -58.41 -25.36 27.32
C THR A 30 -58.87 -24.35 26.27
N THR A 31 -59.70 -23.41 26.71
CA THR A 31 -60.16 -22.25 25.95
C THR A 31 -59.11 -21.15 25.89
N GLY A 32 -58.92 -20.58 24.70
CA GLY A 32 -58.70 -19.14 24.53
C GLY A 32 -57.27 -18.63 24.66
N ALA A 33 -56.68 -18.23 23.53
CA ALA A 33 -56.45 -16.82 23.22
C ALA A 33 -55.83 -16.70 21.83
N LYS A 34 -56.61 -16.21 20.86
CA LYS A 34 -56.09 -15.53 19.68
C LYS A 34 -55.62 -14.16 20.14
N VAL A 35 -54.33 -13.86 19.97
CA VAL A 35 -53.87 -12.47 19.86
C VAL A 35 -52.98 -12.39 18.61
N PRO A 36 -53.39 -11.64 17.57
CA PRO A 36 -52.52 -11.33 16.46
C PRO A 36 -51.62 -10.16 16.87
N LEU A 37 -50.32 -10.37 16.94
CA LEU A 37 -49.38 -9.24 16.89
C LEU A 37 -48.89 -9.12 15.44
N SER A 38 -49.58 -8.25 14.71
CA SER A 38 -49.15 -7.68 13.45
C SER A 38 -47.81 -6.99 13.65
N PHE A 39 -46.77 -7.46 12.96
CA PHE A 39 -45.60 -6.64 12.67
C PHE A 39 -45.72 -6.15 11.23
N THR A 40 -46.07 -4.87 11.10
CA THR A 40 -46.00 -4.12 9.86
C THR A 40 -44.55 -3.72 9.62
N VAL A 41 -43.88 -4.30 8.61
CA VAL A 41 -42.67 -3.68 8.05
C VAL A 41 -43.12 -2.74 6.93
N GLN A 42 -43.26 -1.46 7.25
CA GLN A 42 -43.36 -0.41 6.25
C GLN A 42 -41.95 -0.04 5.80
N ALA A 43 -41.53 -0.54 4.64
CA ALA A 43 -40.43 0.07 3.91
C ALA A 43 -40.96 1.34 3.23
N LYS A 44 -40.71 2.49 3.84
CA LYS A 44 -40.98 3.80 3.23
C LYS A 44 -39.71 4.25 2.51
N THR A 45 -39.77 4.19 1.19
CA THR A 45 -38.77 4.77 0.29
C THR A 45 -38.89 6.29 0.29
N THR A 46 -37.83 7.00 0.65
CA THR A 46 -37.64 8.41 0.30
C THR A 46 -36.24 8.58 -0.26
N SER A 47 -36.19 8.99 -1.52
CA SER A 47 -35.03 9.44 -2.26
C SER A 47 -34.48 10.74 -1.66
N ILE A 48 -33.18 10.76 -1.36
CA ILE A 48 -32.41 12.00 -1.25
C ILE A 48 -31.12 11.79 -2.05
N ASP A 49 -31.05 12.56 -3.13
CA ASP A 49 -29.88 12.81 -3.95
C ASP A 49 -28.99 13.82 -3.22
N THR A 50 -27.77 13.40 -2.87
CA THR A 50 -26.60 14.26 -2.76
C THR A 50 -25.40 13.46 -3.25
N THR A 51 -25.21 13.49 -4.55
CA THR A 51 -24.01 13.04 -5.29
C THR A 51 -22.68 13.36 -4.57
N PRO A 52 -21.77 12.39 -4.42
CA PRO A 52 -20.34 12.65 -4.27
C PRO A 52 -19.79 13.08 -5.63
N LYS A 53 -19.11 14.24 -5.68
CA LYS A 53 -18.31 14.64 -6.84
C LYS A 53 -17.03 13.80 -6.92
N ASP A 54 -17.16 12.55 -7.32
CA ASP A 54 -16.05 11.73 -7.82
C ASP A 54 -16.18 11.64 -9.33
N ASN A 55 -15.76 12.70 -10.01
CA ASN A 55 -15.71 12.75 -11.47
C ASN A 55 -14.39 12.14 -11.96
N TRP A 56 -14.23 10.83 -11.76
CA TRP A 56 -13.16 10.05 -12.40
C TRP A 56 -13.75 9.31 -13.60
N GLN A 57 -13.77 9.98 -14.75
CA GLN A 57 -14.06 9.33 -16.03
C GLN A 57 -12.78 8.64 -16.54
N HIS A 58 -12.86 7.33 -16.78
CA HIS A 58 -11.90 6.65 -17.64
C HIS A 58 -12.07 7.17 -19.08
N PRO A 59 -11.01 7.62 -19.77
CA PRO A 59 -11.13 7.88 -21.19
C PRO A 59 -11.12 6.56 -21.96
N GLU A 60 -12.23 6.33 -22.69
CA GLU A 60 -12.36 5.31 -23.72
C GLU A 60 -11.33 5.49 -24.83
N THR A 61 -10.88 4.37 -25.39
CA THR A 61 -9.89 4.29 -26.46
C THR A 61 -10.46 4.68 -27.83
N THR A 62 -9.59 5.31 -28.64
CA THR A 62 -9.60 5.52 -30.09
C THR A 62 -10.37 6.71 -30.68
N THR A 63 -9.65 7.79 -31.00
CA THR A 63 -9.38 8.21 -32.39
C THR A 63 -8.32 9.32 -32.43
N THR A 64 -7.47 9.21 -33.44
CA THR A 64 -6.24 9.95 -33.72
C THR A 64 -6.45 11.46 -33.75
N SER A 65 -5.84 12.19 -32.80
CA SER A 65 -5.62 13.63 -32.87
C SER A 65 -4.42 13.97 -31.99
N ALA A 66 -3.42 14.57 -32.61
CA ALA A 66 -2.06 14.74 -32.11
C ALA A 66 -1.95 15.35 -30.70
N TYR A 67 -1.81 14.49 -29.69
CA TYR A 67 -0.99 14.82 -28.53
C TYR A 67 0.45 14.55 -28.95
N LYS A 68 1.20 15.62 -29.20
CA LYS A 68 2.65 15.52 -29.29
C LYS A 68 3.14 15.10 -27.91
N ASP A 69 3.38 13.81 -27.80
CA ASP A 69 4.07 13.12 -26.73
C ASP A 69 5.52 13.61 -26.79
N ASP A 70 5.77 14.86 -26.41
CA ASP A 70 7.11 15.41 -26.24
C ASP A 70 7.67 14.84 -24.93
N LYS A 71 7.76 13.50 -24.84
CA LYS A 71 8.56 12.80 -23.85
C LYS A 71 9.96 13.38 -23.98
N LYS A 72 10.40 14.11 -22.96
CA LYS A 72 11.77 14.61 -22.91
C LYS A 72 12.70 13.42 -23.17
N PRO A 73 13.61 13.50 -24.14
CA PRO A 73 14.47 12.37 -24.47
C PRO A 73 15.29 11.98 -23.26
N LEU A 74 15.47 10.66 -23.08
CA LEU A 74 16.40 10.12 -22.09
C LEU A 74 17.78 10.72 -22.33
N SER A 75 18.53 10.90 -21.25
CA SER A 75 19.96 11.17 -21.44
C SER A 75 20.62 9.98 -22.16
N LYS A 76 21.57 10.26 -23.05
CA LYS A 76 22.21 9.24 -23.91
C LYS A 76 22.80 8.08 -23.08
N ASP A 77 23.30 8.36 -21.88
CA ASP A 77 23.89 7.37 -20.99
C ASP A 77 22.83 6.50 -20.28
N ILE A 78 21.60 7.02 -20.11
CA ILE A 78 20.49 6.29 -19.48
C ILE A 78 19.82 5.33 -20.46
N GLU A 79 19.76 5.63 -21.76
CA GLU A 79 19.19 4.73 -22.76
C GLU A 79 19.93 3.38 -22.79
N THR A 80 21.26 3.40 -22.93
CA THR A 80 22.07 2.17 -22.87
C THR A 80 21.97 1.46 -21.52
N THR A 81 21.88 2.22 -20.42
CA THR A 81 21.68 1.64 -19.08
C THR A 81 20.36 0.89 -18.99
N VAL A 82 19.28 1.47 -19.51
CA VAL A 82 17.95 0.85 -19.55
C VAL A 82 17.99 -0.45 -20.34
N ASP A 83 18.66 -0.47 -21.50
CA ASP A 83 18.78 -1.68 -22.30
C ASP A 83 19.57 -2.78 -21.57
N ASN A 84 20.69 -2.44 -20.94
CA ASN A 84 21.48 -3.39 -20.15
C ASN A 84 20.68 -3.97 -18.96
N LEU A 85 19.84 -3.15 -18.32
CA LEU A 85 18.92 -3.62 -17.29
C LEU A 85 17.89 -4.59 -17.86
N LYS A 86 17.26 -4.28 -19.00
CA LYS A 86 16.25 -5.16 -19.62
C LYS A 86 16.85 -6.49 -20.08
N LEU A 87 18.09 -6.47 -20.57
CA LEU A 87 18.83 -7.66 -20.99
C LEU A 87 19.40 -8.47 -19.80
N GLY A 88 19.24 -7.98 -18.57
CA GLY A 88 19.73 -8.66 -17.37
C GLY A 88 21.26 -8.68 -17.25
N GLN A 89 21.96 -7.77 -17.93
CA GLN A 89 23.42 -7.77 -18.00
C GLN A 89 24.10 -7.10 -16.79
N VAL A 90 23.31 -6.61 -15.82
CA VAL A 90 23.80 -5.86 -14.66
C VAL A 90 23.17 -6.41 -13.39
N ASP A 91 24.01 -6.77 -12.43
CA ASP A 91 23.62 -7.21 -11.08
C ASP A 91 23.79 -6.11 -10.02
N VAL A 92 24.67 -5.13 -10.29
CA VAL A 92 25.01 -4.02 -9.41
C VAL A 92 25.07 -2.72 -10.22
N LEU A 93 24.26 -1.72 -9.86
CA LEU A 93 24.16 -0.48 -10.63
C LEU A 93 24.12 0.78 -9.77
N ASP A 94 25.00 1.72 -10.08
CA ASP A 94 25.05 3.05 -9.49
C ASP A 94 24.67 4.15 -10.49
N LEU A 95 23.51 4.78 -10.24
CA LEU A 95 22.95 5.90 -10.98
C LEU A 95 22.87 7.18 -10.15
N SER A 96 23.66 7.27 -9.08
CA SER A 96 23.58 8.38 -8.15
C SER A 96 24.04 9.69 -8.80
N GLY A 97 23.19 10.71 -8.74
CA GLY A 97 23.41 11.98 -9.44
C GLY A 97 23.39 11.90 -10.97
N LYS A 98 22.91 10.79 -11.57
CA LYS A 98 22.89 10.57 -13.03
C LYS A 98 21.49 10.68 -13.66
N LEU A 99 20.42 10.65 -12.88
CA LEU A 99 19.06 10.78 -13.39
C LEU A 99 18.73 12.27 -13.54
N ALA A 100 18.87 12.78 -14.77
CA ALA A 100 18.71 14.20 -15.07
C ALA A 100 17.24 14.64 -15.16
N SER A 101 16.31 13.68 -15.18
CA SER A 101 14.89 13.93 -15.40
C SER A 101 13.99 12.90 -14.71
N LYS A 102 12.70 13.25 -14.61
CA LYS A 102 11.68 12.30 -14.17
C LYS A 102 11.53 11.15 -15.17
N GLU A 103 11.73 11.42 -16.46
CA GLU A 103 11.70 10.43 -17.53
C GLU A 103 12.79 9.38 -17.35
N ASP A 104 14.03 9.78 -16.98
CA ASP A 104 15.10 8.84 -16.67
C ASP A 104 14.70 7.92 -15.50
N THR A 105 14.13 8.48 -14.44
CA THR A 105 13.69 7.69 -13.27
C THR A 105 12.56 6.71 -13.63
N MET A 106 11.59 7.15 -14.43
CA MET A 106 10.50 6.31 -14.90
C MET A 106 11.00 5.17 -15.81
N ALA A 107 11.97 5.45 -16.68
CA ALA A 107 12.54 4.44 -17.57
C ALA A 107 13.32 3.37 -16.78
N ILE A 108 14.08 3.77 -15.75
CA ILE A 108 14.74 2.83 -14.84
C ILE A 108 13.71 1.99 -14.08
N ALA A 109 12.66 2.61 -13.54
CA ALA A 109 11.58 1.88 -12.86
C ALA A 109 10.91 0.84 -13.77
N GLU A 110 10.65 1.19 -15.04
CA GLU A 110 10.06 0.26 -16.00
C GLU A 110 11.01 -0.89 -16.34
N ALA A 111 12.30 -0.61 -16.51
CA ALA A 111 13.31 -1.64 -16.73
C ALA A 111 13.42 -2.61 -15.53
N LEU A 112 13.31 -2.10 -14.30
CA LEU A 112 13.34 -2.92 -13.09
C LEU A 112 12.20 -3.94 -12.99
N LYS A 113 11.02 -3.66 -13.57
CA LYS A 113 9.89 -4.61 -13.56
C LYS A 113 10.21 -5.92 -14.27
N ILE A 114 11.00 -5.86 -15.33
CA ILE A 114 11.37 -7.04 -16.14
C ILE A 114 12.80 -7.53 -15.88
N ASN A 115 13.65 -6.72 -15.27
CA ASN A 115 14.99 -7.14 -14.89
C ASN A 115 14.93 -8.28 -13.86
N LYS A 116 15.74 -9.32 -14.11
CA LYS A 116 15.83 -10.53 -13.27
C LYS A 116 17.24 -10.78 -12.73
N THR A 117 18.09 -9.75 -12.66
CA THR A 117 19.50 -9.92 -12.26
C THR A 117 20.02 -8.85 -11.30
N LEU A 118 19.47 -7.63 -11.36
CA LEU A 118 19.88 -6.52 -10.52
C LEU A 118 19.51 -6.80 -9.07
N THR A 119 20.53 -6.79 -8.22
CA THR A 119 20.42 -7.02 -6.77
C THR A 119 20.75 -5.78 -5.94
N TYR A 120 21.46 -4.78 -6.52
CA TYR A 120 21.93 -3.56 -5.85
C TYR A 120 21.66 -2.35 -6.73
N LEU A 121 20.98 -1.34 -6.18
CA LEU A 121 20.68 -0.11 -6.91
C LEU A 121 20.95 1.12 -6.05
N TRP A 122 21.87 1.96 -6.51
CA TRP A 122 22.05 3.31 -5.99
C TRP A 122 21.41 4.33 -6.93
N ILE A 123 20.47 5.11 -6.40
CA ILE A 123 19.75 6.17 -7.12
C ILE A 123 19.68 7.44 -6.27
N HIS A 124 20.63 7.66 -5.36
CA HIS A 124 20.64 8.82 -4.49
C HIS A 124 21.06 10.09 -5.22
N GLU A 125 20.72 11.26 -4.68
CA GLU A 125 21.10 12.57 -5.24
C GLU A 125 20.54 12.86 -6.65
N ASN A 126 19.35 12.34 -6.96
CA ASN A 126 18.73 12.41 -8.30
C ASN A 126 17.45 13.25 -8.36
N ASN A 127 17.04 13.90 -7.26
CA ASN A 127 15.76 14.63 -7.20
C ASN A 127 14.55 13.79 -7.68
N ILE A 128 14.51 12.51 -7.30
CA ILE A 128 13.48 11.55 -7.71
C ILE A 128 12.06 12.04 -7.41
N SER A 129 11.88 12.83 -6.34
CA SER A 129 10.58 13.32 -5.84
C SER A 129 9.62 12.17 -5.49
N ASP A 130 8.39 12.51 -5.13
CA ASP A 130 7.36 11.49 -4.88
C ASP A 130 6.98 10.72 -6.14
N GLN A 131 6.99 11.37 -7.31
CA GLN A 131 6.62 10.73 -8.58
C GLN A 131 7.57 9.60 -8.95
N GLY A 132 8.88 9.83 -8.85
CA GLY A 132 9.87 8.80 -9.09
C GLY A 132 9.85 7.71 -8.02
N ALA A 133 9.60 8.07 -6.75
CA ALA A 133 9.48 7.09 -5.66
C ALA A 133 8.28 6.16 -5.86
N MET A 134 7.14 6.69 -6.33
CA MET A 134 5.97 5.89 -6.73
C MET A 134 6.32 4.94 -7.87
N ALA A 135 7.03 5.39 -8.91
CA ALA A 135 7.44 4.54 -10.02
C ALA A 135 8.36 3.39 -9.55
N ILE A 136 9.35 3.69 -8.70
CA ILE A 136 10.22 2.68 -8.10
C ILE A 136 9.43 1.72 -7.20
N ALA A 137 8.45 2.22 -6.44
CA ALA A 137 7.58 1.37 -5.61
C ALA A 137 6.76 0.39 -6.46
N GLU A 138 6.17 0.83 -7.57
CA GLU A 138 5.48 -0.06 -8.51
C GLU A 138 6.42 -1.11 -9.11
N ALA A 139 7.67 -0.75 -9.37
CA ALA A 139 8.68 -1.72 -9.79
C ALA A 139 9.01 -2.75 -8.70
N LEU A 140 9.17 -2.31 -7.45
CA LEU A 140 9.45 -3.18 -6.31
C LEU A 140 8.32 -4.19 -6.03
N LYS A 141 7.07 -3.85 -6.33
CA LYS A 141 5.93 -4.79 -6.20
C LYS A 141 6.07 -6.05 -7.06
N ILE A 142 6.81 -5.96 -8.16
CA ILE A 142 6.93 -7.01 -9.18
C ILE A 142 8.35 -7.56 -9.24
N ASN A 143 9.36 -6.75 -8.92
CA ASN A 143 10.76 -7.15 -9.00
C ASN A 143 11.12 -8.15 -7.89
N GLU A 144 11.69 -9.27 -8.30
CA GLU A 144 12.00 -10.42 -7.44
C GLU A 144 13.52 -10.58 -7.18
N THR A 145 14.34 -9.57 -7.50
CA THR A 145 15.80 -9.69 -7.42
C THR A 145 16.48 -8.58 -6.64
N LEU A 146 15.89 -7.39 -6.58
CA LEU A 146 16.50 -6.23 -5.97
C LEU A 146 16.51 -6.37 -4.45
N THR A 147 17.71 -6.57 -3.89
CA THR A 147 17.89 -6.79 -2.44
C THR A 147 18.28 -5.54 -1.68
N LYS A 148 18.83 -4.53 -2.36
CA LYS A 148 19.43 -3.33 -1.75
C LYS A 148 19.13 -2.08 -2.56
N LEU A 149 18.49 -1.09 -1.92
CA LEU A 149 18.09 0.17 -2.55
C LEU A 149 18.59 1.39 -1.77
N TRP A 150 19.44 2.20 -2.41
CA TRP A 150 19.87 3.51 -1.91
C TRP A 150 19.13 4.64 -2.61
N ALA A 151 18.14 5.20 -1.91
CA ALA A 151 17.23 6.26 -2.40
C ALA A 151 17.27 7.52 -1.51
N TYR A 152 18.41 7.82 -0.88
CA TYR A 152 18.58 8.97 -0.01
C TYR A 152 18.81 10.28 -0.80
N LYS A 153 18.56 11.45 -0.18
CA LYS A 153 18.77 12.78 -0.79
C LYS A 153 18.04 12.91 -2.15
N ASN A 154 16.74 12.65 -2.14
CA ASN A 154 15.92 12.55 -3.35
C ASN A 154 14.59 13.33 -3.28
N ASN A 155 14.40 14.16 -2.26
CA ASN A 155 13.19 14.93 -2.03
C ASN A 155 11.91 14.07 -1.94
N ILE A 156 12.05 12.84 -1.45
CA ILE A 156 10.91 11.95 -1.18
C ILE A 156 10.17 12.48 0.04
N SER A 157 8.89 12.80 -0.10
CA SER A 157 8.01 13.21 1.00
C SER A 157 7.22 12.02 1.54
N ASP A 158 6.18 12.29 2.32
CA ASP A 158 5.27 11.26 2.81
C ASP A 158 4.57 10.50 1.68
N GLN A 159 4.27 11.15 0.55
CA GLN A 159 3.60 10.48 -0.58
C GLN A 159 4.45 9.37 -1.19
N GLY A 160 5.72 9.64 -1.50
CA GLY A 160 6.64 8.62 -1.99
C GLY A 160 6.95 7.56 -0.94
N ALA A 161 7.06 7.94 0.34
CA ALA A 161 7.26 6.98 1.43
C ALA A 161 6.08 6.03 1.61
N MET A 162 4.83 6.51 1.49
CA MET A 162 3.63 5.67 1.50
C MET A 162 3.63 4.66 0.36
N ALA A 163 4.01 5.07 -0.86
CA ALA A 163 4.10 4.15 -2.00
C ALA A 163 5.16 3.07 -1.76
N ILE A 164 6.33 3.44 -1.26
CA ILE A 164 7.38 2.48 -0.87
C ILE A 164 6.87 1.53 0.22
N ALA A 165 6.12 2.05 1.21
CA ALA A 165 5.53 1.21 2.26
C ALA A 165 4.54 0.18 1.70
N GLU A 166 3.67 0.55 0.75
CA GLU A 166 2.78 -0.41 0.08
C GLU A 166 3.57 -1.47 -0.69
N ALA A 167 4.65 -1.09 -1.37
CA ALA A 167 5.52 -2.06 -2.03
C ALA A 167 6.17 -3.03 -1.03
N LEU A 168 6.65 -2.52 0.11
CA LEU A 168 7.25 -3.33 1.17
C LEU A 168 6.27 -4.36 1.76
N LYS A 169 4.96 -4.12 1.76
CA LYS A 169 4.00 -5.12 2.29
C LYS A 169 3.99 -6.43 1.51
N ILE A 170 4.31 -6.38 0.21
CA ILE A 170 4.25 -7.54 -0.69
C ILE A 170 5.62 -7.93 -1.27
N ASN A 171 6.60 -7.04 -1.29
CA ASN A 171 7.92 -7.35 -1.78
C ASN A 171 8.66 -8.26 -0.79
N GLU A 172 9.07 -9.43 -1.28
CA GLU A 172 9.72 -10.47 -0.48
C GLU A 172 11.24 -10.52 -0.66
N THR A 173 11.84 -9.56 -1.38
CA THR A 173 13.23 -9.63 -1.85
C THR A 173 14.12 -8.50 -1.36
N LEU A 174 13.56 -7.31 -1.11
CA LEU A 174 14.28 -6.14 -0.63
C LEU A 174 14.65 -6.31 0.86
N THR A 175 15.94 -6.48 1.10
CA THR A 175 16.50 -6.69 2.45
C THR A 175 17.01 -5.41 3.08
N LYS A 176 17.38 -4.39 2.28
CA LYS A 176 17.96 -3.13 2.78
C LYS A 176 17.42 -1.91 2.03
N LEU A 177 16.92 -0.94 2.80
CA LEU A 177 16.41 0.33 2.29
C LEU A 177 17.10 1.52 2.98
N TRP A 178 17.73 2.36 2.17
CA TRP A 178 18.30 3.64 2.60
C TRP A 178 17.51 4.80 2.02
N ALA A 179 16.69 5.44 2.86
CA ALA A 179 15.82 6.57 2.50
C ALA A 179 16.05 7.80 3.41
N TYR A 180 17.26 7.94 3.95
CA TYR A 180 17.67 9.08 4.79
C TYR A 180 17.81 10.37 3.99
N LYS A 181 17.96 11.53 4.66
CA LYS A 181 18.11 12.84 3.98
C LYS A 181 16.99 13.12 2.96
N ASN A 182 15.75 12.74 3.27
CA ASN A 182 14.56 13.04 2.48
C ASN A 182 13.63 13.95 3.31
N ASN A 183 12.39 14.13 2.86
CA ASN A 183 11.38 14.96 3.49
C ASN A 183 10.29 14.11 4.17
N ILE A 184 10.61 12.89 4.59
CA ILE A 184 9.65 11.95 5.21
C ILE A 184 9.30 12.47 6.60
N SER A 185 8.02 12.68 6.87
CA SER A 185 7.50 13.10 8.18
C SER A 185 6.89 11.91 8.93
N ASP A 186 6.10 12.21 9.95
CA ASP A 186 5.37 11.20 10.72
C ASP A 186 4.39 10.39 9.85
N GLN A 187 3.75 11.00 8.86
CA GLN A 187 2.75 10.31 8.03
C GLN A 187 3.40 9.20 7.18
N GLY A 188 4.48 9.51 6.47
CA GLY A 188 5.23 8.50 5.71
C GLY A 188 5.87 7.45 6.63
N THR A 189 6.34 7.87 7.82
CA THR A 189 6.92 6.95 8.81
C THR A 189 5.88 5.98 9.37
N MET A 190 4.65 6.43 9.62
CA MET A 190 3.55 5.58 10.05
C MET A 190 3.21 4.51 9.01
N ALA A 191 3.19 4.88 7.72
CA ALA A 191 2.98 3.91 6.64
C ALA A 191 4.10 2.86 6.59
N ILE A 192 5.36 3.29 6.70
CA ILE A 192 6.51 2.37 6.80
C ILE A 192 6.37 1.47 8.03
N ALA A 193 5.94 2.00 9.18
CA ALA A 193 5.73 1.21 10.39
C ALA A 193 4.65 0.12 10.22
N GLU A 194 3.53 0.43 9.55
CA GLU A 194 2.51 -0.58 9.22
C GLU A 194 3.08 -1.64 8.27
N ALA A 195 3.86 -1.24 7.26
CA ALA A 195 4.50 -2.19 6.36
C ALA A 195 5.47 -3.12 7.11
N LEU A 196 6.24 -2.61 8.08
CA LEU A 196 7.15 -3.42 8.90
C LEU A 196 6.43 -4.50 9.72
N LYS A 197 5.19 -4.28 10.17
CA LYS A 197 4.46 -5.33 10.92
C LYS A 197 4.24 -6.58 10.07
N ILE A 198 4.01 -6.38 8.78
CA ILE A 198 3.69 -7.41 7.79
C ILE A 198 4.98 -7.97 7.17
N ASN A 199 5.84 -7.10 6.64
CA ASN A 199 7.03 -7.48 5.89
C ASN A 199 7.99 -8.35 6.73
N LYS A 200 8.39 -9.48 6.16
CA LYS A 200 9.30 -10.46 6.78
C LYS A 200 10.67 -10.56 6.10
N THR A 201 10.99 -9.65 5.17
CA THR A 201 12.23 -9.66 4.39
C THR A 201 13.20 -8.53 4.76
N LEU A 202 12.68 -7.34 5.05
CA LEU A 202 13.50 -6.15 5.28
C LEU A 202 14.27 -6.30 6.59
N THR A 203 15.60 -6.34 6.47
CA THR A 203 16.54 -6.51 7.59
C THR A 203 17.16 -5.19 8.03
N GLN A 204 17.28 -4.20 7.13
CA GLN A 204 17.88 -2.90 7.42
C GLN A 204 17.05 -1.74 6.87
N LEU A 205 16.76 -0.77 7.74
CA LEU A 205 16.02 0.44 7.39
C LEU A 205 16.74 1.68 7.90
N TRP A 206 17.18 2.56 7.00
CA TRP A 206 17.86 3.81 7.34
C TRP A 206 17.03 5.01 6.86
N ILE A 207 16.39 5.69 7.81
CA ILE A 207 15.48 6.84 7.63
C ILE A 207 15.92 8.04 8.49
N TYR A 208 17.19 8.11 8.84
CA TYR A 208 17.79 9.21 9.61
C TYR A 208 17.79 10.53 8.83
N LYS A 209 17.91 11.67 9.50
CA LYS A 209 17.90 13.01 8.85
C LYS A 209 16.69 13.18 7.93
N ASN A 210 15.50 12.93 8.46
CA ASN A 210 14.19 13.22 7.87
C ASN A 210 13.44 14.19 8.83
N ASN A 211 12.12 14.34 8.65
CA ASN A 211 11.26 15.20 9.46
C ASN A 211 10.43 14.41 10.48
N ILE A 212 10.99 13.31 11.02
CA ILE A 212 10.26 12.41 11.92
C ILE A 212 10.22 13.01 13.34
N SER A 213 9.05 13.07 13.94
CA SER A 213 8.83 13.51 15.31
C SER A 213 8.58 12.32 16.26
N ASP A 214 8.18 12.63 17.48
CA ASP A 214 7.73 11.66 18.46
C ASP A 214 6.59 10.76 17.96
N GLN A 215 5.71 11.26 17.08
CA GLN A 215 4.59 10.48 16.55
C GLN A 215 5.08 9.34 15.65
N GLY A 216 5.92 9.63 14.65
CA GLY A 216 6.50 8.61 13.78
C GLY A 216 7.43 7.67 14.54
N ALA A 217 8.18 8.18 15.52
CA ALA A 217 9.02 7.37 16.41
C ALA A 217 8.21 6.34 17.22
N MET A 218 7.05 6.73 17.75
CA MET A 218 6.14 5.81 18.46
C MET A 218 5.57 4.75 17.52
N ALA A 219 5.19 5.11 16.29
CA ALA A 219 4.71 4.14 15.30
C ALA A 219 5.77 3.07 15.00
N ILE A 220 7.03 3.48 14.82
CA ILE A 220 8.16 2.56 14.67
C ILE A 220 8.29 1.68 15.92
N ALA A 221 8.28 2.25 17.12
CA ALA A 221 8.38 1.46 18.36
C ALA A 221 7.29 0.37 18.46
N GLU A 222 6.06 0.68 18.06
CA GLU A 222 4.96 -0.29 18.03
C GLU A 222 5.19 -1.39 16.98
N ALA A 223 5.58 -1.01 15.77
CA ALA A 223 5.90 -1.98 14.71
C ALA A 223 7.02 -2.94 15.12
N LEU A 224 8.03 -2.45 15.86
CA LEU A 224 9.17 -3.25 16.31
C LEU A 224 8.81 -4.29 17.38
N LYS A 225 7.70 -4.13 18.11
CA LYS A 225 7.20 -5.18 19.02
C LYS A 225 6.76 -6.42 18.26
N ILE A 226 6.22 -6.23 17.05
CA ILE A 226 5.66 -7.27 16.19
C ILE A 226 6.72 -7.80 15.22
N ASN A 227 7.41 -6.91 14.51
CA ASN A 227 8.42 -7.28 13.52
C ASN A 227 9.60 -7.99 14.22
N LYS A 228 10.08 -9.11 13.67
CA LYS A 228 11.27 -9.81 14.18
C LYS A 228 12.40 -9.91 13.15
N THR A 229 12.14 -9.48 11.91
CA THR A 229 13.10 -9.54 10.79
C THR A 229 14.10 -8.40 10.82
N LEU A 230 13.68 -7.19 11.20
CA LEU A 230 14.54 -6.01 11.15
C LEU A 230 15.65 -6.15 12.20
N ILE A 231 16.91 -6.13 11.76
CA ILE A 231 18.10 -6.26 12.62
C ILE A 231 18.92 -4.98 12.70
N ALA A 232 18.67 -3.99 11.83
CA ALA A 232 19.32 -2.69 11.88
C ALA A 232 18.32 -1.56 11.56
N LEU A 233 18.29 -0.55 12.42
CA LEU A 233 17.47 0.64 12.24
C LEU A 233 18.32 1.88 12.52
N ASN A 234 18.31 2.82 11.58
CA ASN A 234 18.85 4.15 11.80
C ASN A 234 17.77 5.20 11.60
N ILE A 235 17.35 5.81 12.70
CA ILE A 235 16.34 6.88 12.78
C ILE A 235 16.93 8.14 13.45
N SER A 236 18.25 8.20 13.62
CA SER A 236 18.94 9.33 14.25
C SER A 236 18.76 10.64 13.47
N LYS A 237 19.16 11.77 14.07
CA LYS A 237 19.10 13.09 13.42
C LYS A 237 17.69 13.46 12.90
N ASN A 238 16.66 12.96 13.56
CA ASN A 238 15.26 13.36 13.41
C ASN A 238 14.84 14.19 14.65
N ASN A 239 13.64 14.76 14.65
CA ASN A 239 13.14 15.59 15.74
C ASN A 239 12.46 14.75 16.85
N ILE A 240 13.19 13.77 17.40
CA ILE A 240 12.65 12.80 18.36
C ILE A 240 13.16 13.15 19.77
N SER A 241 12.24 13.25 20.72
CA SER A 241 12.55 13.48 22.13
C SER A 241 13.30 12.30 22.74
N LYS A 242 14.11 12.58 23.76
CA LYS A 242 14.84 11.54 24.50
C LYS A 242 13.90 10.49 25.09
N GLU A 243 12.68 10.89 25.49
CA GLU A 243 11.67 9.98 26.02
C GLU A 243 11.24 8.94 24.96
N LYS A 244 10.92 9.36 23.73
CA LYS A 244 10.48 8.43 22.69
C LYS A 244 11.61 7.58 22.15
N ILE A 245 12.85 8.08 22.16
CA ILE A 245 14.04 7.25 21.90
C ILE A 245 14.12 6.08 22.89
N GLN A 246 13.82 6.28 24.18
CA GLN A 246 13.78 5.17 25.14
C GLN A 246 12.67 4.16 24.81
N GLY A 247 11.53 4.62 24.30
CA GLY A 247 10.47 3.75 23.77
C GLY A 247 10.96 2.83 22.65
N ILE A 248 11.68 3.39 21.66
CA ILE A 248 12.29 2.60 20.57
C ILE A 248 13.31 1.60 21.12
N LYS A 249 14.20 2.03 22.02
CA LYS A 249 15.20 1.15 22.64
C LYS A 249 14.55 -0.02 23.37
N ARG A 250 13.51 0.23 24.18
CA ARG A 250 12.75 -0.83 24.85
C ARG A 250 12.12 -1.82 23.87
N ALA A 251 11.55 -1.33 22.78
CA ALA A 251 11.01 -2.20 21.71
C ALA A 251 12.12 -2.99 20.97
N TRP A 252 13.34 -2.48 20.97
CA TRP A 252 14.52 -3.10 20.32
C TRP A 252 15.25 -4.13 21.18
N ASN A 253 15.06 -4.13 22.50
CA ASN A 253 15.88 -4.81 23.52
C ASN A 253 16.17 -6.33 23.33
N ASN A 254 15.57 -7.00 22.34
CA ASN A 254 15.82 -8.40 22.02
C ASN A 254 16.57 -8.62 20.68
N ARG A 255 17.23 -7.59 20.15
CA ARG A 255 17.98 -7.66 18.87
C ARG A 255 19.46 -7.36 19.07
N SER A 256 20.31 -8.14 18.43
CA SER A 256 21.77 -7.98 18.38
C SER A 256 22.14 -6.62 17.78
N SER A 257 22.35 -5.64 18.66
CA SER A 257 22.99 -4.32 18.49
C SER A 257 23.19 -3.83 17.04
N ASN A 258 22.26 -3.02 16.54
CA ASN A 258 22.42 -2.10 15.39
C ASN A 258 21.26 -1.06 15.37
N LEU A 259 20.99 -0.43 16.52
CA LEU A 259 20.01 0.65 16.63
C LEU A 259 20.74 1.99 16.74
N TYR A 260 20.45 2.89 15.82
CA TYR A 260 20.97 4.26 15.79
C TYR A 260 19.79 5.22 15.91
N CYS A 261 19.73 5.94 17.02
CA CYS A 261 18.66 6.88 17.37
C CYS A 261 19.28 8.15 17.97
#